data_AF-A0A953VTJ9-F1
#
_entry.id   AF-A0A953VTJ9-F1
#
_cell.length_a   1.000
_cell.length_b   1.000
_cell.length_c   1.000
_cell.angle_alpha   90.00
_cell.angle_beta   90.00
_cell.angle_gamma   90.00
#
_symmetry.space_group_name_H-M   'P 1'
#
loop_
_entity.id
_entity.type
_entity.pdbx_description
1 polymer ?
#
loop_
_entity_poly.entity_id
_entity_poly.type
_entity_poly.pdbx_seq_one_letter_code
_entity_poly.pdbx_strand_id
1 'polypeptide(L)'
;MRGRHKDARPGAARRLDVKQVALRGQVFWGVFEDQSRQIGRLREDRRSALDDLEREREVHATRARPCLCCGVTIQSEGPHHRMCPSCRQLSQPGAV
;
A
#
# COMPACT_ATOMS: atom_id res chain seq x y z
N MET A 1 -12.36 29.77 11.20
CA MET A 1 -12.33 28.75 12.27
C MET A 1 -11.46 27.59 11.80
N ARG A 2 -10.31 27.32 12.44
CA ARG A 2 -9.35 26.29 12.00
C ARG A 2 -9.69 24.97 12.71
N GLY A 3 -10.37 24.07 12.00
CA GLY A 3 -10.79 22.77 12.50
C GLY A 3 -9.58 21.88 12.82
N ARG A 4 -9.46 21.49 14.10
CA ARG A 4 -8.52 20.47 14.58
C ARG A 4 -8.95 19.10 14.03
N HIS A 5 -8.37 18.68 12.91
CA HIS A 5 -8.29 17.25 12.57
C HIS A 5 -6.96 16.72 13.11
N LYS A 6 -6.84 16.65 14.44
CA LYS A 6 -5.89 15.72 15.06
C LYS A 6 -6.50 14.33 14.92
N ASP A 7 -5.64 13.33 14.76
CA ASP A 7 -6.00 11.91 14.69
C ASP A 7 -6.51 11.43 13.32
N ALA A 8 -5.82 11.83 12.25
CA ALA A 8 -5.73 10.93 11.11
C ALA A 8 -4.99 9.67 11.59
N ARG A 9 -5.75 8.63 11.94
CA ARG A 9 -5.18 7.28 12.12
C ARG A 9 -4.31 7.01 10.89
N PRO A 10 -3.02 6.68 11.05
CA PRO A 10 -2.22 6.24 9.92
C PRO A 10 -2.98 5.09 9.26
N GLY A 11 -3.34 5.25 7.98
CA GLY A 11 -4.01 4.19 7.23
C GLY A 11 -3.25 2.90 7.48
N ALA A 12 -3.96 1.87 7.93
CA ALA A 12 -3.38 0.62 8.42
C ALA A 12 -2.24 0.20 7.50
N ALA A 13 -1.01 0.16 8.03
CA ALA A 13 0.16 -0.20 7.25
C ALA A 13 -0.10 -1.59 6.65
N ARG A 14 -0.24 -1.63 5.31
CA ARG A 14 -0.53 -2.86 4.59
C ARG A 14 0.55 -3.89 4.93
N ARG A 15 0.14 -5.10 5.30
CA ARG A 15 1.09 -6.13 5.71
C ARG A 15 1.60 -6.84 4.47
N LEU A 16 2.92 -6.76 4.28
CA LEU A 16 3.63 -7.50 3.24
C LEU A 16 4.34 -8.70 3.88
N ASP A 17 4.11 -9.87 3.31
CA ASP A 17 4.69 -11.14 3.75
C ASP A 17 5.14 -12.01 2.57
N VAL A 18 6.09 -12.93 2.82
CA VAL A 18 6.56 -13.91 1.83
C VAL A 18 5.89 -15.23 2.11
N LYS A 19 5.28 -15.82 1.07
CA LYS A 19 4.62 -17.12 1.14
C LYS A 19 5.17 -18.08 0.10
N GLN A 20 5.15 -19.35 0.48
CA GLN A 20 5.40 -20.46 -0.42
C GLN A 20 4.11 -20.80 -1.17
N VAL A 21 4.22 -21.03 -2.47
CA VAL A 21 3.11 -21.39 -3.36
C VAL A 21 3.50 -22.64 -4.14
N ALA A 22 2.68 -23.68 -4.06
CA ALA A 22 2.86 -24.88 -4.87
C ALA A 22 2.04 -24.77 -6.15
N LEU A 23 2.69 -24.89 -7.31
CA LEU A 23 2.06 -24.85 -8.63
C LEU A 23 2.57 -26.02 -9.46
N ARG A 24 1.65 -26.88 -9.93
CA ARG A 24 1.97 -28.02 -10.82
C ARG A 24 3.10 -28.93 -10.31
N GLY A 25 3.16 -29.14 -9.00
CA GLY A 25 4.20 -29.98 -8.38
C GLY A 25 5.56 -29.28 -8.17
N GLN A 26 5.67 -28.01 -8.53
CA GLN A 26 6.84 -27.18 -8.24
C GLN A 26 6.52 -26.17 -7.13
N VAL A 27 7.56 -25.78 -6.39
CA VAL A 27 7.47 -24.85 -5.27
C VAL A 27 8.04 -23.50 -5.69
N PHE A 28 7.28 -22.44 -5.42
CA PHE A 28 7.67 -21.06 -5.65
C PHE A 28 7.50 -20.23 -4.39
N TRP A 29 8.06 -19.03 -4.39
CA TRP A 29 8.00 -18.05 -3.32
C TRP A 29 7.50 -16.72 -3.88
N GLY A 30 6.53 -16.09 -3.24
CA GLY A 30 5.98 -14.81 -3.67
C GLY A 30 5.78 -13.84 -2.51
N VAL A 31 5.75 -12.55 -2.81
CA VAL A 31 5.35 -11.51 -1.87
C VAL A 31 3.84 -11.33 -1.96
N PHE A 32 3.17 -11.23 -0.82
CA PHE A 32 1.73 -11.07 -0.71
C PHE A 32 1.38 -9.86 0.15
N GLU A 33 0.39 -9.09 -0.31
CA GLU A 33 -0.28 -8.03 0.42
C GLU A 33 -1.54 -8.59 1.10
N ASP A 34 -1.70 -8.28 2.39
CA ASP A 34 -2.82 -8.69 3.23
C ASP A 34 -3.12 -10.19 3.09
N GLN A 35 -2.04 -10.99 3.06
CA GLN A 35 -2.04 -12.45 2.96
C GLN A 35 -2.64 -13.06 1.69
N SER A 36 -3.21 -12.27 0.78
CA SER A 36 -4.11 -12.79 -0.25
C SER A 36 -3.75 -12.34 -1.66
N ARG A 37 -3.23 -11.11 -1.78
CA ARG A 37 -2.91 -10.52 -3.07
C ARG A 37 -1.44 -10.68 -3.37
N GLN A 38 -1.09 -11.47 -4.37
CA GLN A 38 0.29 -11.56 -4.84
C GLN A 38 0.74 -10.20 -5.41
N ILE A 39 1.87 -9.71 -4.92
CA ILE A 39 2.56 -8.52 -5.41
C ILE A 39 3.81 -9.00 -6.16
N GLY A 40 3.94 -8.61 -7.43
CA GLY A 40 5.08 -8.99 -8.25
C GLY A 40 5.07 -10.46 -8.72
N ARG A 41 6.26 -10.97 -9.06
CA ARG A 41 6.46 -12.29 -9.68
C ARG A 41 6.81 -13.35 -8.62
N LEU A 42 6.38 -14.58 -8.86
CA LEU A 42 6.86 -15.76 -8.14
C LEU A 42 8.35 -16.06 -8.45
N ARG A 43 9.11 -16.41 -7.42
CA ARG A 43 10.52 -16.79 -7.47
C ARG A 43 10.69 -18.27 -7.19
N GLU A 44 11.71 -18.89 -7.77
CA GLU A 44 12.03 -20.30 -7.52
C GLU A 44 12.71 -20.47 -6.15
N ASP A 45 13.36 -19.42 -5.64
CA ASP A 45 14.07 -19.44 -4.36
C ASP A 45 13.52 -18.40 -3.37
N ARG A 46 13.64 -18.72 -2.08
CA ARG A 46 13.14 -17.87 -0.98
C ARG A 46 13.92 -16.56 -0.85
N ARG A 47 15.20 -16.53 -1.22
CA ARG A 47 16.06 -15.35 -1.03
C ARG A 47 15.62 -14.23 -1.98
N SER A 48 15.44 -14.54 -3.26
CA SER A 48 14.92 -13.58 -4.23
C SER A 48 13.56 -13.01 -3.84
N ALA A 49 12.68 -13.83 -3.24
CA ALA A 49 11.38 -13.36 -2.73
C ALA A 49 11.51 -12.43 -1.51
N LEU A 50 12.53 -12.64 -0.67
CA LEU A 50 12.83 -11.73 0.45
C LEU A 50 13.40 -10.40 -0.05
N ASP A 51 14.26 -10.42 -1.07
CA ASP A 51 14.78 -9.20 -1.70
C ASP A 51 13.64 -8.38 -2.34
N ASP A 52 12.69 -9.05 -2.99
CA ASP A 52 11.49 -8.41 -3.52
C ASP A 52 10.60 -7.85 -2.38
N LEU A 53 10.47 -8.56 -1.25
CA LEU A 53 9.73 -8.06 -0.08
C LEU A 53 10.35 -6.77 0.46
N GLU A 54 11.67 -6.70 0.57
CA GLU A 54 12.38 -5.52 1.03
C GLU A 54 12.15 -4.33 0.09
N ARG A 55 12.29 -4.55 -1.22
CA ARG A 55 12.00 -3.52 -2.23
C ARG A 55 10.57 -3.01 -2.14
N GLU A 56 9.58 -3.91 -2.01
CA GLU A 56 8.19 -3.50 -1.87
C GLU A 56 7.94 -2.72 -0.56
N ARG A 57 8.62 -3.09 0.54
CA ARG A 57 8.55 -2.32 1.79
C ARG A 57 9.12 -0.92 1.64
N GLU A 58 10.25 -0.74 0.96
CA GLU A 58 10.84 0.58 0.70
C GLU A 58 9.92 1.43 -0.18
N VAL A 59 9.36 0.83 -1.23
CA VAL A 59 8.41 1.50 -2.11
C VAL A 59 7.13 1.88 -1.34
N HIS A 60 6.63 1.02 -0.46
CA HIS A 60 5.48 1.34 0.40
C HIS A 60 5.82 2.40 1.47
N ALA A 61 7.03 2.41 2.02
CA ALA A 61 7.46 3.42 2.98
C ALA A 61 7.57 4.81 2.33
N THR A 62 8.08 4.89 1.10
CA THR A 62 8.24 6.14 0.34
C THR A 62 6.95 6.67 -0.27
N ARG A 63 5.85 5.90 -0.24
CA ARG A 63 4.52 6.30 -0.74
C ARG A 63 3.75 7.21 0.22
N ALA A 64 4.27 7.50 1.40
CA ALA A 64 3.67 8.50 2.29
C ALA A 64 3.84 9.91 1.70
N ARG A 65 2.75 10.57 1.34
CA ARG A 65 2.75 11.96 0.84
C ARG A 65 1.70 12.82 1.55
N PRO A 66 1.90 14.13 1.71
CA PRO A 66 0.86 15.00 2.24
C PRO A 66 -0.30 15.13 1.25
N CYS A 67 -1.53 15.15 1.74
CA CYS A 67 -2.73 15.45 0.98
C CYS A 67 -2.66 16.88 0.45
N LEU A 68 -2.98 17.09 -0.83
CA LEU A 68 -2.95 18.42 -1.45
C LEU A 68 -3.94 19.42 -0.83
N CYS A 69 -5.07 18.97 -0.30
CA CYS A 69 -6.08 19.87 0.27
C CYS A 69 -5.84 20.23 1.74
N CYS A 70 -5.59 19.24 2.60
CA CYS A 70 -5.51 19.43 4.06
C CYS A 70 -4.14 19.12 4.67
N GLY A 71 -3.16 18.71 3.87
CA GLY A 71 -1.79 18.43 4.33
C GLY A 71 -1.59 17.13 5.10
N VAL A 72 -2.67 16.36 5.38
CA VAL A 72 -2.56 15.10 6.12
C VAL A 72 -1.71 14.07 5.38
N THR A 73 -0.81 13.37 6.08
CA THR A 73 -0.02 12.30 5.49
C THR A 73 -0.92 11.15 5.07
N ILE A 74 -0.91 10.81 3.79
CA ILE A 74 -1.64 9.69 3.21
C ILE A 74 -0.67 8.68 2.61
N GLN A 75 -1.05 7.40 2.70
CA GLN A 75 -0.40 6.34 1.93
C GLN A 75 -0.89 6.45 0.49
N SER A 76 0.02 6.75 -0.42
CA SER A 76 -0.32 6.93 -1.81
C SER A 76 -0.29 5.63 -2.59
N GLU A 77 -1.41 5.33 -3.23
CA GLU A 77 -1.59 4.12 -4.04
C GLU A 77 -1.19 4.35 -5.51
N GLY A 78 -0.70 5.54 -5.87
CA GLY A 78 -0.28 5.86 -7.24
C GLY A 78 0.02 7.35 -7.44
N PRO A 79 0.56 7.75 -8.62
CA PRO A 79 0.94 9.14 -8.91
C PRO A 79 -0.22 10.14 -8.79
N HIS A 80 -1.44 9.69 -9.08
CA HIS A 80 -2.68 10.47 -8.99
C HIS A 80 -3.35 10.41 -7.60
N HIS A 81 -2.92 9.53 -6.69
CA HIS A 81 -3.49 9.43 -5.34
C HIS A 81 -2.83 10.46 -4.41
N ARG A 82 -3.29 11.72 -4.53
CA ARG A 82 -2.75 12.90 -3.82
C ARG A 82 -3.72 13.57 -2.83
N MET A 83 -4.91 13.03 -2.64
CA MET A 83 -5.91 13.53 -1.70
C MET A 83 -6.32 12.43 -0.73
N CYS A 84 -6.58 12.78 0.53
CA CYS A 84 -7.10 11.83 1.51
C CYS A 84 -8.54 11.42 1.18
N PRO A 85 -9.04 10.29 1.73
CA PRO A 85 -10.39 9.81 1.47
C PRO A 85 -11.47 10.88 1.73
N SER A 86 -11.34 11.65 2.81
CA SER A 86 -12.28 12.72 3.16
C SER A 86 -12.28 13.85 2.13
N CYS A 87 -11.11 14.38 1.77
CA CYS A 87 -11.03 15.44 0.74
C CYS A 87 -11.45 14.92 -0.63
N ARG A 88 -11.20 13.64 -0.94
CA ARG A 88 -11.62 13.01 -2.19
C ARG A 88 -13.14 12.93 -2.31
N GLN A 89 -13.83 12.55 -1.24
CA GLN A 89 -15.30 12.53 -1.20
C GLN A 89 -15.88 13.92 -1.43
N LEU A 90 -15.32 14.96 -0.80
CA LEU A 90 -15.74 16.35 -0.98
C LEU A 90 -15.54 16.88 -2.41
N SER A 91 -14.60 16.29 -3.16
CA SER A 91 -14.30 16.70 -4.54
C SER A 91 -15.12 15.97 -5.60
N GLN A 92 -15.90 14.95 -5.24
CA GLN A 92 -16.77 14.25 -6.19
C GLN A 92 -18.07 15.04 -6.39
N PRO A 93 -18.37 15.53 -7.60
CA PRO A 93 -19.64 16.19 -7.88
C PRO A 93 -20.75 15.13 -7.83
N GLY A 94 -21.51 15.07 -6.73
CA GLY A 94 -22.67 14.19 -6.59
C GLY A 94 -22.87 13.52 -5.23
N ALA A 95 -22.01 13.74 -4.23
CA ALA A 95 -22.26 13.28 -2.86
C ALA A 95 -23.26 14.23 -2.17
N VAL A 96 -24.54 14.04 -2.46
CA VAL A 96 -25.69 14.62 -1.73
C VAL A 96 -26.24 13.62 -0.74
#